data_AF-A0A2V7K095-F1
#
_entry.id   AF-A0A2V7K095-F1
#
_cell.length_a   1.000
_cell.length_b   1.000
_cell.length_c   1.000
_cell.angle_alpha   90.00
_cell.angle_beta   90.00
_cell.angle_gamma   90.00
#
_symmetry.space_group_name_H-M   'P 1'
#
loop_
_entity.id
_entity.type
_entity.pdbx_description
1 polymer ?
#
loop_
_entity_poly.entity_id
_entity_poly.type
_entity_poly.pdbx_seq_one_letter_code
_entity_poly.pdbx_strand_id
1 'polypeptide(L)'
;MDLAVTRAQYDAVRAAKHLPDVLKQVLAKAAANGDGYTLHLTYEEATALNELCSWNVHTDAQGDVTPDTKVYDELVRAIMTHPEF
;
A
#
# COMPACT_ATOMS: atom_id res chain seq x y z
N MET A 1 -11.66 3.05 -6.89
CA MET A 1 -10.25 3.09 -7.29
C MET A 1 -9.71 1.66 -7.31
N ASP A 2 -9.20 1.23 -8.47
CA ASP A 2 -8.61 -0.10 -8.62
C ASP A 2 -7.09 0.01 -8.62
N LEU A 3 -6.46 -0.35 -7.50
CA LEU A 3 -5.00 -0.29 -7.35
C LEU A 3 -4.38 -1.66 -7.62
N ALA A 4 -3.63 -1.78 -8.71
CA ALA A 4 -2.79 -2.95 -8.95
C ALA A 4 -1.55 -2.91 -8.03
N VAL A 5 -1.32 -3.98 -7.29
CA VAL A 5 -0.17 -4.13 -6.38
C VAL A 5 0.56 -5.44 -6.66
N THR A 6 1.88 -5.44 -6.46
CA THR A 6 2.68 -6.66 -6.52
C THR A 6 2.38 -7.56 -5.31
N ARG A 7 2.76 -8.84 -5.38
CA ARG A 7 2.69 -9.74 -4.21
C ARG A 7 3.48 -9.21 -3.02
N ALA A 8 4.67 -8.65 -3.25
CA ALA A 8 5.50 -8.09 -2.19
C ALA A 8 4.82 -6.90 -1.48
N GLN A 9 4.17 -6.02 -2.26
CA GLN A 9 3.39 -4.91 -1.71
C GLN A 9 2.18 -5.39 -0.91
N TYR A 10 1.43 -6.36 -1.44
CA TYR A 10 0.30 -6.97 -0.74
C TYR A 10 0.73 -7.59 0.60
N ASP A 11 1.81 -8.37 0.59
CA ASP A 11 2.32 -9.05 1.77
C ASP A 11 2.86 -8.06 2.82
N ALA A 12 3.51 -6.97 2.39
CA ALA A 12 3.96 -5.89 3.27
C ALA A 12 2.79 -5.24 4.01
N VAL A 13 1.74 -4.83 3.29
CA VAL A 13 0.53 -4.22 3.89
C VAL A 13 -0.15 -5.22 4.83
N ARG A 14 -0.28 -6.49 4.42
CA ARG A 14 -0.87 -7.54 5.24
C ARG A 14 -0.10 -7.79 6.54
N ALA A 15 1.22 -7.67 6.51
CA ALA A 15 2.10 -7.89 7.66
C ALA A 15 2.28 -6.66 8.56
N ALA A 16 1.72 -5.50 8.18
CA ALA A 16 1.87 -4.27 8.94
C ALA A 16 1.30 -4.41 10.37
N LYS A 17 2.10 -4.01 11.36
CA LYS A 17 1.80 -4.20 12.80
C LYS A 17 0.46 -3.59 13.24
N HIS A 18 0.09 -2.46 12.65
CA HIS A 18 -1.11 -1.70 12.98
C HIS A 18 -2.06 -1.61 11.77
N LEU A 19 -2.32 -2.74 11.11
CA LEU A 19 -3.24 -2.81 9.97
C LEU A 19 -4.69 -2.45 10.39
N PRO A 20 -5.27 -1.35 9.88
CA PRO A 20 -6.66 -0.97 10.15
C PRO A 20 -7.66 -2.01 9.66
N ASP A 21 -8.80 -2.15 10.35
CA ASP A 21 -9.81 -3.16 10.00
C ASP A 21 -10.41 -2.96 8.61
N VAL A 22 -10.56 -1.71 8.16
CA VAL A 22 -11.02 -1.39 6.81
C VAL A 22 -10.08 -1.99 5.75
N LEU A 23 -8.76 -1.91 5.96
CA LEU A 23 -7.78 -2.48 5.05
C LEU A 23 -7.70 -4.00 5.15
N LYS A 24 -8.00 -4.61 6.31
CA LYS A 24 -8.16 -6.07 6.40
C LYS A 24 -9.26 -6.57 5.48
N GLN A 25 -10.38 -5.84 5.39
CA GLN A 25 -11.48 -6.19 4.51
C GLN A 25 -11.12 -6.01 3.04
N VAL A 26 -10.40 -4.94 2.69
CA VAL A 26 -9.87 -4.73 1.33
C VAL A 26 -8.97 -5.90 0.92
N LEU A 27 -7.97 -6.25 1.75
CA LEU A 27 -7.04 -7.33 1.45
C LEU A 27 -7.76 -8.68 1.33
N ALA A 28 -8.73 -8.96 2.20
CA ALA A 28 -9.51 -10.19 2.14
C ALA A 28 -10.34 -10.33 0.84
N LYS A 29 -10.70 -9.21 0.21
CA LYS A 29 -11.46 -9.15 -1.05
C LYS A 29 -10.55 -8.95 -2.28
N ALA A 30 -9.23 -8.86 -2.09
CA ALA A 30 -8.31 -8.60 -3.18
C ALA A 30 -8.41 -9.68 -4.27
N ALA A 31 -8.53 -9.25 -5.52
CA ALA A 31 -8.58 -10.15 -6.65
C ALA A 31 -7.14 -10.46 -7.10
N ALA A 32 -6.79 -11.73 -7.31
CA ALA A 32 -5.51 -12.08 -7.91
C ALA A 32 -5.45 -11.58 -9.36
N ASN A 33 -4.30 -11.00 -9.75
CA ASN A 33 -4.08 -10.50 -11.11
C ASN A 33 -2.64 -10.83 -11.54
N GLY A 34 -2.48 -11.93 -12.27
CA GLY A 34 -1.15 -12.45 -12.63
C GLY A 34 -0.30 -12.74 -11.39
N ASP A 35 0.85 -12.08 -11.30
CA ASP A 35 1.80 -12.22 -10.19
C ASP A 35 1.50 -11.31 -8.99
N GLY A 36 0.40 -10.56 -9.02
CA GLY A 36 0.00 -9.61 -7.99
C GLY A 36 -1.48 -9.68 -7.64
N TYR A 37 -1.99 -8.54 -7.16
CA TYR A 37 -3.37 -8.37 -6.72
C TYR A 37 -3.93 -7.03 -7.21
N THR A 38 -5.25 -6.98 -7.39
CA THR A 38 -5.99 -5.73 -7.53
C THR A 38 -6.76 -5.48 -6.24
N LEU A 39 -6.52 -4.30 -5.65
CA LEU A 39 -7.26 -3.80 -4.51
C LEU A 39 -8.37 -2.87 -5.00
N HIS A 40 -9.61 -3.21 -4.68
CA HIS A 40 -10.76 -2.33 -4.91
C HIS A 40 -10.92 -1.43 -3.69
N LEU A 41 -10.64 -0.15 -3.87
CA LEU A 41 -10.56 0.86 -2.80
C LEU A 41 -11.61 1.96 -3.05
N THR A 42 -12.33 2.31 -1.99
CA THR A 42 -12.97 3.63 -1.85
C THR A 42 -11.91 4.70 -1.60
N TYR A 43 -12.30 5.98 -1.69
CA TYR A 43 -11.39 7.10 -1.37
C TYR A 43 -10.88 7.04 0.08
N GLU A 44 -11.76 6.71 1.04
CA GLU A 44 -11.39 6.57 2.44
C GLU A 44 -10.41 5.42 2.67
N GLU A 45 -10.62 4.28 1.99
CA GLU A 45 -9.72 3.13 2.07
C GLU A 45 -8.37 3.42 1.41
N ALA A 46 -8.35 4.11 0.26
CA ALA A 46 -7.13 4.55 -0.38
C ALA A 46 -6.35 5.54 0.51
N THR A 47 -7.05 6.45 1.19
CA THR A 47 -6.47 7.38 2.16
C THR A 47 -5.86 6.61 3.34
N ALA A 48 -6.59 5.66 3.93
CA ALA A 48 -6.10 4.84 5.03
C ALA A 48 -4.89 3.99 4.61
N LEU A 49 -4.89 3.47 3.37
CA LEU A 49 -3.74 2.73 2.82
C LEU A 49 -2.53 3.65 2.65
N ASN A 50 -2.73 4.87 2.13
CA ASN A 50 -1.66 5.85 2.00
C ASN A 50 -1.07 6.25 3.36
N GLU A 51 -1.90 6.49 4.37
CA GLU A 51 -1.45 6.80 5.74
C GLU A 51 -0.63 5.65 6.32
N LEU A 52 -1.14 4.42 6.22
CA LEU A 52 -0.43 3.22 6.68
C LEU A 52 0.93 3.10 5.99
N CYS A 53 0.99 3.23 4.67
CA CYS A 53 2.25 3.13 3.93
C CYS A 53 3.20 4.27 4.32
N SER A 54 2.71 5.50 4.41
CA SER A 54 3.50 6.68 4.78
C SER A 54 4.16 6.52 6.16
N TRP A 55 3.46 5.94 7.14
CA TRP A 55 4.05 5.66 8.46
C TRP A 55 5.12 4.57 8.47
N ASN A 56 5.15 3.70 7.46
CA ASN A 56 6.15 2.64 7.32
C ASN A 56 7.30 3.01 6.38
N VAL A 57 7.32 4.22 5.80
CA VAL A 57 8.47 4.73 5.05
C VAL A 57 9.51 5.25 6.04
N HIS A 58 10.75 4.81 5.89
CA HIS A 58 11.89 5.27 6.68
C HIS A 58 12.96 5.84 5.75
N THR A 59 13.65 6.87 6.23
CA THR A 59 14.76 7.50 5.50
C THR A 59 16.04 7.39 6.30
N ASP A 60 17.17 7.31 5.61
CA ASP A 60 18.49 7.36 6.22
C ASP A 60 18.93 8.81 6.53
N ALA A 61 20.17 8.97 6.98
CA ALA A 61 20.71 10.29 7.33
C ALA A 61 20.89 11.23 6.11
N GLN A 62 20.84 10.70 4.89
CA GLN A 62 20.93 11.43 3.63
C GLN A 62 19.54 11.84 3.10
N GLY A 63 18.48 11.29 3.71
CA GLY A 63 17.10 11.52 3.30
C GLY A 63 16.61 10.53 2.24
N ASP A 64 17.39 9.49 1.94
CA ASP A 64 17.01 8.45 0.99
C ASP A 64 16.13 7.40 1.67
N VAL A 65 15.08 6.94 0.98
CA VAL A 65 14.21 5.87 1.48
C VAL A 65 15.03 4.59 1.66
N THR A 66 14.95 3.99 2.85
CA THR A 66 15.73 2.80 3.16
C THR A 66 15.26 1.60 2.33
N PRO A 67 16.15 0.68 1.93
CA PRO A 67 15.78 -0.44 1.06
C PRO A 67 14.67 -1.34 1.62
N ASP A 68 14.59 -1.48 2.94
CA ASP A 68 13.61 -2.29 3.65
C ASP A 68 12.20 -1.68 3.66
N THR A 69 12.08 -0.37 3.46
CA THR A 69 10.78 0.33 3.43
C THR A 69 10.37 0.86 2.06
N LYS A 70 11.20 0.64 1.04
CA LYS A 70 10.96 1.07 -0.34
C LYS A 70 9.60 0.61 -0.89
N VAL A 71 9.17 -0.59 -0.51
CA VAL A 71 7.86 -1.13 -0.90
C VAL A 71 6.69 -0.22 -0.50
N TYR A 72 6.79 0.46 0.64
CA TYR A 72 5.78 1.40 1.12
C TYR A 72 5.86 2.75 0.40
N ASP A 73 7.06 3.26 0.08
CA ASP A 73 7.21 4.48 -0.72
C ASP A 73 6.63 4.31 -2.12
N GLU A 74 6.87 3.15 -2.74
CA GLU A 74 6.28 2.82 -4.04
C GLU A 74 4.74 2.79 -3.98
N LEU A 75 4.16 2.27 -2.91
CA LEU A 75 2.70 2.28 -2.70
C LEU A 75 2.15 3.69 -2.48
N VAL A 76 2.81 4.51 -1.65
CA VAL A 76 2.44 5.93 -1.45
C VAL A 76 2.40 6.65 -2.80
N ARG A 77 3.45 6.49 -3.61
CA ARG A 77 3.51 7.10 -4.95
C ARG A 77 2.40 6.58 -5.86
N ALA A 78 2.17 5.27 -5.88
CA ALA A 78 1.13 4.66 -6.70
C ALA A 78 -0.27 5.17 -6.33
N ILE A 79 -0.56 5.35 -5.04
CA ILE A 79 -1.84 5.89 -4.57
C ILE A 79 -1.96 7.37 -4.92
N MET A 80 -0.99 8.19 -4.51
CA MET A 80 -1.02 9.65 -4.68
C MET A 80 -1.02 10.12 -6.14
N THR A 81 -0.57 9.27 -7.07
CA THR A 81 -0.54 9.58 -8.51
C THR A 81 -1.63 8.84 -9.30
N HIS A 82 -2.48 8.08 -8.61
CA HIS A 82 -3.60 7.41 -9.26
C HIS A 82 -4.63 8.43 -9.75
N PRO A 83 -5.15 8.34 -10.99
CA PRO A 83 -6.07 9.35 -11.55
C PRO A 83 -7.43 9.44 -10.86
N GLU A 84 -7.78 8.43 -10.05
CA GLU A 84 -9.02 8.36 -9.27
C GLU A 84 -8.82 8.68 -7.78
N PHE A 85 -7.60 9.06 -7.37
CA PHE A 85 -7.29 9.42 -6.00
C PHE A 85 -7.56 10.91 -5.75
#